data_AF-A0A8B9TY51-F1
#
_entry.id   AF-A0A8B9TY51-F1
#
_cell.length_a   1.000
_cell.length_b   1.000
_cell.length_c   1.000
_cell.angle_alpha   90.00
_cell.angle_beta   90.00
_cell.angle_gamma   90.00
#
_symmetry.space_group_name_H-M   'P 1'
#
loop_
_entity.id
_entity.type
_entity.pdbx_description
1 polymer ?
#
loop_
_entity_poly.entity_id
_entity_poly.type
_entity_poly.pdbx_seq_one_letter_code
_entity_poly.pdbx_strand_id
1 'polypeptide(L)' 'MRPQWFQLDEVPFSQMWPDDIYWFPLLLQKKKFRGYFKFQGQDTILEHTLEEVEEI' A
#
# COMPACT_ATOMS: atom_id res chain seq x y z
N MET A 1 19.75 8.61 -2.39
CA MET A 1 18.31 8.73 -2.75
C MET A 1 18.02 10.18 -3.10
N ARG A 2 17.38 10.44 -4.24
CA ARG A 2 16.88 11.78 -4.61
C ARG A 2 15.35 11.71 -4.56
N PRO A 3 14.67 12.66 -3.88
CA PRO A 3 13.21 12.68 -3.91
C PRO A 3 12.73 12.94 -5.34
N GLN A 4 11.64 12.25 -5.72
CA GLN A 4 11.05 12.33 -7.04
C GLN A 4 9.52 12.35 -6.90
N TRP A 5 8.88 13.20 -7.71
CA TRP A 5 7.43 13.22 -7.87
C TRP A 5 7.02 12.25 -8.98
N PHE A 6 5.88 11.59 -8.78
CA PHE A 6 5.26 10.69 -9.74
C PHE A 6 3.83 11.16 -10.01
N GLN A 7 3.35 10.99 -11.23
CA GLN A 7 1.92 11.09 -11.49
C GLN A 7 1.20 9.91 -10.80
N LEU A 8 -0.07 10.11 -10.47
CA LEU A 8 -0.84 9.12 -9.69
C LEU A 8 -1.01 7.78 -10.44
N ASP A 9 -1.01 7.81 -11.77
CA ASP A 9 -1.08 6.67 -12.67
C ASP A 9 0.31 6.08 -13.00
N GLU A 10 1.39 6.76 -12.63
CA GLU A 10 2.79 6.36 -12.90
C GLU A 10 3.54 5.95 -11.62
N VAL A 11 2.83 5.70 -10.52
CA VAL A 11 3.45 5.26 -9.26
C VAL A 11 4.13 3.89 -9.46
N PRO A 12 5.44 3.76 -9.18
CA PRO A 12 6.21 2.57 -9.53
C PRO A 12 6.05 1.47 -8.46
N PHE A 13 4.85 0.90 -8.32
CA PHE A 13 4.55 -0.12 -7.30
C PHE A 13 5.48 -1.34 -7.34
N SER A 14 6.02 -1.71 -8.50
CA SER A 14 6.97 -2.81 -8.64
C SER A 14 8.33 -2.57 -7.97
N GLN A 15 8.64 -1.33 -7.61
CA GLN A 15 9.85 -0.93 -6.89
C GLN A 15 9.55 -0.52 -5.44
N MET A 16 8.30 -0.70 -5.00
CA MET A 16 7.81 -0.36 -3.67
C MET A 16 7.57 -1.64 -2.86
N TRP A 17 7.15 -1.48 -1.60
CA TRP A 17 6.79 -2.64 -0.80
C TRP A 17 5.56 -3.34 -1.40
N PRO A 18 5.48 -4.68 -1.33
CA PRO A 18 4.38 -5.44 -1.91
C PRO A 18 3.00 -5.08 -1.32
N ASP A 19 2.93 -4.53 -0.11
CA ASP A 19 1.66 -4.12 0.52
C ASP A 19 1.10 -2.81 -0.04
N ASP A 20 1.96 -1.92 -0.56
CA ASP A 20 1.58 -0.59 -1.05
C ASP A 20 0.52 -0.68 -2.15
N ILE A 21 0.56 -1.71 -2.99
CA ILE A 21 -0.43 -1.92 -4.06
C ILE A 21 -1.86 -2.11 -3.52
N TYR A 22 -2.02 -2.57 -2.27
CA TYR A 22 -3.32 -2.83 -1.68
C TYR A 22 -3.91 -1.57 -1.04
N TRP A 23 -3.13 -0.87 -0.22
CA TRP A 23 -3.65 0.24 0.59
C TRP A 23 -3.54 1.61 -0.10
N PHE A 24 -2.57 1.79 -1.00
CA PHE A 24 -2.35 3.08 -1.68
C PHE A 24 -3.56 3.54 -2.52
N PRO A 25 -4.28 2.66 -3.25
CA PRO A 25 -5.51 3.06 -3.95
C PRO A 25 -6.59 3.60 -3.01
N LEU A 26 -6.73 3.04 -1.81
CA LEU A 26 -7.69 3.52 -0.80
C LEU A 26 -7.31 4.91 -0.30
N LEU A 27 -6.00 5.15 -0.12
CA LEU A 27 -5.46 6.45 0.22
C LEU A 27 -5.77 7.49 -0.87
N LEU A 28 -5.59 7.16 -2.15
CA LEU A 28 -5.92 8.06 -3.25
C LEU A 28 -7.42 8.40 -3.31
N GLN A 29 -8.28 7.47 -2.88
CA GLN A 29 -9.73 7.68 -2.75
C GLN A 29 -10.12 8.43 -1.46
N LYS A 30 -9.15 8.86 -0.65
CA LYS A 30 -9.36 9.52 0.66
C LYS A 30 -10.15 8.69 1.67
N LYS A 31 -10.04 7.36 1.58
CA LYS A 31 -10.66 6.43 2.52
C LYS A 31 -9.73 6.16 3.70
N LYS A 32 -10.30 5.93 4.88
CA LYS A 32 -9.55 5.39 6.03
C LYS A 32 -9.63 3.87 5.99
N PHE A 33 -8.56 3.22 6.43
CA PHE A 33 -8.46 1.77 6.43
C PHE A 33 -7.56 1.28 7.57
N ARG A 34 -7.77 0.04 7.98
CA ARG A 34 -6.85 -0.72 8.83
C ARG A 34 -6.36 -1.93 8.04
N GLY A 35 -5.04 -2.09 7.99
CA GLY A 35 -4.38 -3.17 7.27
C GLY A 35 -3.48 -3.99 8.18
N TYR A 36 -3.45 -5.30 7.96
CA TYR A 36 -2.50 -6.24 8.53
C TYR A 36 -1.84 -6.99 7.39
N PHE A 37 -0.51 -7.07 7.39
CA PHE A 37 0.26 -7.80 6.38
C PHE A 37 1.33 -8.64 7.08
N LYS A 38 1.32 -9.94 6.83
CA LYS A 38 2.30 -10.90 7.34
C LYS A 38 3.27 -11.25 6.21
N PHE A 39 4.54 -10.92 6.41
CA PHE A 39 5.58 -11.16 5.42
C PHE A 39 6.42 -12.40 5.72
N GLN A 40 6.85 -13.06 4.65
CA GLN A 40 8.00 -13.97 4.64
C GLN A 40 9.14 -13.29 3.88
N GLY A 41 10.14 -12.81 4.62
CA GLY A 41 11.18 -11.97 4.03
C GLY A 41 10.64 -10.57 3.70
N GLN A 42 11.10 -9.98 2.61
CA GLN A 42 10.73 -8.60 2.21
C GLN A 42 9.73 -8.57 1.05
N ASP A 43 9.68 -9.63 0.23
CA ASP A 43 8.96 -9.61 -1.04
C ASP A 43 7.66 -10.42 -1.03
N THR A 44 7.48 -11.32 -0.06
CA THR A 44 6.37 -12.28 -0.06
C THR A 44 5.40 -12.00 1.08
N ILE A 45 4.15 -11.66 0.74
CA ILE A 45 3.03 -11.58 1.69
C ILE A 45 2.41 -12.97 1.83
N LEU A 46 2.42 -13.51 3.06
CA LEU A 46 1.80 -14.80 3.38
C LEU A 46 0.31 -14.66 3.69
N GLU A 47 -0.07 -13.59 4.37
CA GLU A 47 -1.43 -13.33 4.84
C GLU A 47 -1.62 -11.82 4.92
N HIS A 48 -2.80 -11.34 4.53
CA HIS A 48 -3.16 -9.95 4.73
C HIS A 48 -4.66 -9.77 4.98
N THR A 49 -5.00 -8.75 5.74
CA THR A 49 -6.35 -8.21 5.84
C THR A 49 -6.29 -6.71 5.60
N LEU A 50 -7.29 -6.19 4.87
CA LEU A 50 -7.40 -4.76 4.61
C LEU A 50 -8.88 -4.40 4.65
N GLU A 51 -9.25 -3.59 5.64
CA GLU A 51 -10.63 -3.20 5.91
C GLU A 51 -10.75 -1.69 5.87
N GLU A 52 -11.72 -1.19 5.10
CA GLU A 52 -12.13 0.21 5.15
C GLU A 52 -12.83 0.48 6.49
N VAL A 53 -12.50 1.60 7.13
CA VAL A 53 -13.06 1.98 8.43
C VAL A 53 -13.54 3.43 8.39
N GLU A 54 -14.49 3.80 9.24
CA GLU A 54 -14.95 5.20 9.35
C GLU A 54 -14.07 6.00 10.32
N GLU A 55 -13.43 5.33 11.28
CA GLU A 55 -12.58 5.89 12.34
C GLU A 55 -11.33 5.02 12.58
N ILE A 56 -10.21 5.66 12.98
CA ILE A 56 -8.87 5.04 13.09
C ILE A 56 -8.63 4.51 14.50
#